data_AF-A0A977PX74-F1
#
_entry.id   AF-A0A977PX74-F1
#
_cell.length_a   1.000
_cell.length_b   1.000
_cell.length_c   1.000
_cell.angle_alpha   90.00
_cell.angle_beta   90.00
_cell.angle_gamma   90.00
#
_symmetry.space_group_name_H-M   'P 1'
#
loop_
_entity.id
_entity.type
_entity.pdbx_description
1 polymer ?
#
loop_
_entity_poly.entity_id
_entity_poly.type
_entity_poly.pdbx_seq_one_letter_code
_entity_poly.pdbx_strand_id
1 'polypeptide(L)'
;MFKGFALIPLSLVLLSTQAGVVMAQPEKALFLAYPPDQHQTTANQIFLIGSAQPDAPVLINQQPIEQSPSGYFAAIIPLQLGTNQITLRYKNQEIKRTIIRNSNTPTLPNVLGFAPNSLVPNRNISRLPQEPICFSAVAPNPATVTVQLGGQTINLQPQDKTVQLPPNNAVLNGNNQPIIAPVTQYQGCARFSQLGNLGKPTFQLQVNEQMTTATSDGTVTILDPNQLAAIAVTADPGVARTGPTTDHSRLTPLPQGTQASVNGTEGEWLRLDYGAWINSAETKVLAGQAPPQSLIRSINYRPLPTATEIIFPLQVPVPITVKQEDDQLSLILYNTTAQTDTIRLDNDPIIERLDWQQIQPNQIKYTFHFKSKQQWGYDLRYEGTSLILSLRYPPTLSQDPQSLQGVSILLDPGHGGQEPGAIGPNGYPEKAINLLIAQKLAPLLRQRGATVYLTRETDQDVSLQERVRQINTLKPAIAVSIHYNSLPDGGNPIKTKGLSAFWYQPQAENLATFLQTYLVKKLNRPSYGIYWNNLALARPHTTPSVLLELGFMINPQEFEWVTNSQEQDKLVRALADGITAWFHQPS
;
A
#
# COMPACT_ATOMS: atom_id res chain seq x y z
N MET A 1 54.13 -87.31 12.37
CA MET A 1 54.00 -88.64 11.74
C MET A 1 52.75 -88.63 10.86
N PHE A 2 52.88 -89.07 9.60
CA PHE A 2 51.86 -89.38 8.56
C PHE A 2 50.90 -88.24 8.12
N LYS A 3 51.13 -87.66 6.92
CA LYS A 3 50.70 -88.09 5.56
C LYS A 3 49.17 -88.05 5.38
N GLY A 4 48.72 -87.14 4.52
CA GLY A 4 47.31 -86.91 4.22
C GLY A 4 46.70 -87.85 3.18
N PHE A 5 45.46 -87.56 2.82
CA PHE A 5 44.83 -87.89 1.54
C PHE A 5 43.68 -86.91 1.28
N ALA A 6 43.59 -86.46 0.03
CA ALA A 6 42.54 -85.60 -0.49
C ALA A 6 41.31 -86.44 -0.88
N LEU A 7 40.11 -85.85 -0.73
CA LEU A 7 38.90 -86.21 -1.47
C LEU A 7 37.91 -85.03 -1.44
N ILE A 8 37.67 -84.45 -2.62
CA ILE A 8 36.53 -83.61 -3.05
C ILE A 8 35.65 -84.59 -3.89
N PRO A 9 34.29 -84.55 -3.96
CA PRO A 9 33.38 -83.39 -4.02
C PRO A 9 32.04 -83.53 -3.25
N LEU A 10 31.28 -82.44 -3.11
CA LEU A 10 30.01 -82.22 -3.84
C LEU A 10 29.37 -80.90 -3.38
N SER A 11 29.24 -79.97 -4.32
CA SER A 11 28.68 -78.64 -4.12
C SER A 11 27.17 -78.68 -3.93
N LEU A 12 26.68 -78.14 -2.81
CA LEU A 12 25.29 -77.72 -2.64
C LEU A 12 25.28 -76.22 -2.39
N VAL A 13 25.07 -75.43 -3.45
CA VAL A 13 24.87 -73.99 -3.35
C VAL A 13 23.41 -73.74 -2.99
N LEU A 14 23.15 -73.48 -1.72
CA LEU A 14 21.90 -72.87 -1.26
C LEU A 14 21.93 -71.39 -1.67
N LEU A 15 21.22 -71.05 -2.76
CA LEU A 15 20.89 -69.65 -3.06
C LEU A 15 19.84 -69.17 -2.05
N SER A 16 20.29 -68.45 -1.02
CA SER A 16 19.41 -67.60 -0.21
C SER A 16 19.09 -66.33 -1.01
N THR A 17 17.88 -66.24 -1.54
CA THR A 17 17.35 -65.00 -2.10
C THR A 17 17.03 -64.02 -0.97
N GLN A 18 17.99 -63.16 -0.61
CA GLN A 18 17.68 -61.94 0.13
C GLN A 18 16.95 -61.00 -0.82
N ALA A 19 15.62 -60.96 -0.72
CA ALA A 19 14.82 -59.90 -1.30
C ALA A 19 15.20 -58.58 -0.59
N GLY A 20 16.06 -57.79 -1.24
CA GLY A 20 16.33 -56.43 -0.83
C GLY A 20 15.04 -55.64 -0.93
N VAL A 21 14.42 -55.32 0.21
CA VAL A 21 13.32 -54.35 0.27
C VAL A 21 13.93 -52.99 -0.05
N VAL A 22 13.81 -52.57 -1.31
CA VAL A 22 14.04 -51.18 -1.68
C VAL A 22 12.94 -50.38 -0.99
N MET A 23 13.26 -49.70 0.11
CA MET A 23 12.34 -48.74 0.71
C MET A 23 12.13 -47.62 -0.31
N ALA A 24 10.99 -47.65 -1.01
CA ALA A 24 10.55 -46.55 -1.85
C ALA A 24 10.51 -45.28 -0.99
N GLN A 25 11.27 -44.26 -1.36
CA GLN A 25 11.09 -42.94 -0.77
C GLN A 25 9.64 -42.52 -1.00
N PRO A 26 8.94 -41.94 0.00
CA PRO A 26 7.57 -41.52 -0.20
C PRO A 26 7.52 -40.52 -1.35
N GLU A 27 6.69 -40.80 -2.37
CA GLU A 27 6.45 -39.86 -3.46
C GLU A 27 6.04 -38.51 -2.85
N LYS A 28 6.75 -37.42 -3.16
CA LYS A 28 6.23 -36.11 -2.74
C LYS A 28 4.86 -35.93 -3.40
N ALA A 29 3.87 -35.63 -2.57
CA ALA A 29 2.51 -35.42 -3.03
C ALA A 29 2.44 -34.25 -4.01
N LEU A 30 1.56 -34.37 -5.00
CA LEU A 30 1.03 -33.25 -5.75
C LEU A 30 0.48 -32.24 -4.73
N PHE A 31 1.02 -31.03 -4.77
CA PHE A 31 0.62 -29.94 -3.89
C PHE A 31 0.21 -28.73 -4.72
N LEU A 32 -0.89 -28.11 -4.33
CA LEU A 32 -1.41 -26.90 -4.94
C LEU A 32 -1.47 -25.80 -3.88
N ALA A 33 -0.58 -24.82 -3.99
CA ALA A 33 -0.46 -23.71 -3.07
C ALA A 33 -1.57 -22.66 -3.27
N TYR A 34 -1.88 -22.37 -4.54
CA TYR A 34 -2.90 -21.40 -4.92
C TYR A 34 -3.57 -21.84 -6.24
N PRO A 35 -4.87 -21.58 -6.42
CA PRO A 35 -5.78 -20.98 -5.45
C PRO A 35 -6.31 -21.97 -4.41
N PRO A 36 -6.83 -21.48 -3.26
CA PRO A 36 -7.61 -22.30 -2.36
C PRO A 36 -8.89 -22.82 -3.06
N ASP A 37 -9.52 -23.85 -2.50
CA ASP A 37 -10.80 -24.31 -3.02
C ASP A 37 -11.91 -23.29 -2.74
N GLN A 38 -12.91 -23.22 -3.64
CA GLN A 38 -13.98 -22.21 -3.64
C GLN A 38 -13.49 -20.76 -3.75
N HIS A 39 -12.30 -20.53 -4.30
CA HIS A 39 -11.76 -19.19 -4.52
C HIS A 39 -12.70 -18.33 -5.38
N GLN A 40 -12.91 -17.08 -4.97
CA GLN A 40 -13.76 -16.14 -5.69
C GLN A 40 -12.94 -15.02 -6.30
N THR A 41 -13.25 -14.66 -7.55
CA THR A 41 -12.53 -13.59 -8.26
C THR A 41 -13.44 -12.87 -9.23
N THR A 42 -13.09 -11.67 -9.65
CA THR A 42 -13.74 -10.99 -10.80
C THR A 42 -12.88 -11.05 -12.06
N ALA A 43 -11.61 -11.46 -11.93
CA ALA A 43 -10.68 -11.60 -13.04
C ALA A 43 -11.18 -12.63 -14.05
N ASN A 44 -10.90 -12.38 -15.33
CA ASN A 44 -11.23 -13.30 -16.42
C ASN A 44 -10.29 -14.49 -16.54
N GLN A 45 -9.26 -14.55 -15.70
CA GLN A 45 -8.31 -15.65 -15.62
C GLN A 45 -7.73 -15.71 -14.21
N ILE A 46 -7.20 -16.87 -13.85
CA ILE A 46 -6.50 -17.10 -12.58
C ILE A 46 -5.25 -17.92 -12.82
N PHE A 47 -4.23 -17.72 -11.99
CA PHE A 47 -3.05 -18.57 -12.01
C PHE A 47 -3.13 -19.66 -10.94
N LEU A 48 -2.49 -20.78 -11.22
CA LEU A 48 -2.27 -21.87 -10.28
C LEU A 48 -0.77 -21.95 -10.00
N ILE A 49 -0.38 -22.18 -8.76
CA ILE A 49 1.01 -22.44 -8.37
C ILE A 49 1.08 -23.64 -7.44
N GLY A 50 2.05 -24.51 -7.68
CA GLY A 50 2.16 -25.75 -6.92
C GLY A 50 3.45 -26.51 -7.17
N SER A 51 3.53 -27.70 -6.62
CA SER A 51 4.70 -28.56 -6.74
C SER A 51 4.32 -30.03 -6.89
N ALA A 52 5.14 -30.74 -7.64
CA ALA A 52 5.12 -32.20 -7.76
C ALA A 52 6.55 -32.66 -8.06
N GLN A 53 6.88 -33.94 -7.94
CA GLN A 53 8.19 -34.40 -8.40
C GLN A 53 8.33 -34.19 -9.92
N PRO A 54 9.54 -33.85 -10.43
CA PRO A 54 9.77 -33.62 -11.85
C PRO A 54 9.90 -34.92 -12.67
N ASP A 55 9.53 -36.07 -12.10
CA ASP A 55 9.65 -37.40 -12.71
C ASP A 55 8.43 -37.81 -13.55
N ALA A 56 7.34 -37.06 -13.48
CA ALA A 56 6.15 -37.22 -14.31
C ALA A 56 5.47 -35.85 -14.53
N PRO A 57 4.76 -35.65 -15.65
CA PRO A 57 4.10 -34.39 -15.92
C PRO A 57 2.91 -34.16 -14.99
N VAL A 58 2.76 -32.94 -14.51
CA VAL A 58 1.49 -32.44 -13.96
C VAL A 58 0.57 -32.08 -15.11
N LEU A 59 -0.69 -32.51 -15.03
CA LEU A 59 -1.74 -32.21 -15.99
C LEU A 59 -2.76 -31.26 -15.36
N ILE A 60 -3.16 -30.21 -16.05
CA ILE A 60 -4.35 -29.40 -15.72
C ILE A 60 -5.39 -29.60 -16.80
N ASN A 61 -6.60 -30.03 -16.43
CA ASN A 61 -7.67 -30.35 -17.37
C ASN A 61 -7.18 -31.26 -18.50
N GLN A 62 -6.39 -32.27 -18.14
CA GLN A 62 -5.75 -33.26 -19.03
C GLN A 62 -4.62 -32.73 -19.93
N GLN A 63 -4.27 -31.44 -19.83
CA GLN A 63 -3.16 -30.85 -20.59
C GLN A 63 -1.90 -30.75 -19.72
N PRO A 64 -0.73 -31.20 -20.19
CA PRO A 64 0.51 -31.08 -19.44
C PRO A 64 0.92 -29.62 -19.26
N ILE A 65 1.52 -29.30 -18.11
CA ILE A 65 2.08 -27.98 -17.80
C ILE A 65 3.59 -28.07 -17.58
N GLU A 66 4.26 -26.93 -17.71
CA GLU A 66 5.69 -26.83 -17.46
C GLU A 66 6.01 -26.92 -15.95
N GLN A 67 7.05 -27.66 -15.61
CA GLN A 67 7.63 -27.75 -14.28
C GLN A 67 9.08 -27.25 -14.32
N SER A 68 9.50 -26.56 -13.27
CA SER A 68 10.90 -26.22 -13.04
C SER A 68 11.73 -27.50 -12.75
N PRO A 69 13.07 -27.42 -12.80
CA PRO A 69 13.92 -28.57 -12.48
C PRO A 69 13.68 -29.18 -11.10
N SER A 70 13.26 -28.38 -10.11
CA SER A 70 12.90 -28.84 -8.76
C SER A 70 11.43 -29.28 -8.63
N GLY A 71 10.67 -29.26 -9.73
CA GLY A 71 9.29 -29.72 -9.77
C GLY A 71 8.23 -28.68 -9.38
N TYR A 72 8.58 -27.39 -9.35
CA TYR A 72 7.62 -26.30 -9.12
C TYR A 72 6.91 -25.93 -10.42
N PHE A 73 5.62 -25.62 -10.36
CA PHE A 73 4.87 -25.25 -11.55
C PHE A 73 4.01 -24.02 -11.32
N ALA A 74 3.72 -23.34 -12.41
CA ALA A 74 2.69 -22.33 -12.49
C ALA A 74 1.90 -22.50 -13.80
N ALA A 75 0.61 -22.18 -13.78
CA ALA A 75 -0.25 -22.23 -14.95
C ALA A 75 -1.30 -21.12 -14.91
N ILE A 76 -1.89 -20.78 -16.05
CA ILE A 76 -2.93 -19.74 -16.15
C ILE A 76 -4.15 -20.35 -16.80
N ILE A 77 -5.31 -20.16 -16.17
CA ILE A 77 -6.57 -20.73 -16.60
C ILE A 77 -7.58 -19.60 -16.84
N PRO A 78 -8.13 -19.49 -18.06
CA PRO A 78 -9.22 -18.56 -18.32
C PRO A 78 -10.49 -19.02 -17.58
N LEU A 79 -11.24 -18.04 -17.09
CA LEU A 79 -12.46 -18.26 -16.29
C LEU A 79 -13.69 -17.74 -17.02
N GLN A 80 -14.73 -18.57 -17.11
CA GLN A 80 -16.08 -18.15 -17.46
C GLN A 80 -16.77 -17.53 -16.25
N LEU A 81 -17.77 -16.67 -16.47
CA LEU A 81 -18.62 -16.17 -15.37
C LEU A 81 -19.30 -17.36 -14.66
N GLY A 82 -19.39 -17.28 -13.32
CA GLY A 82 -19.91 -18.37 -12.49
C GLY A 82 -18.85 -19.41 -12.13
N THR A 83 -19.30 -20.66 -11.96
CA THR A 83 -18.48 -21.76 -11.42
C THR A 83 -17.58 -22.38 -12.49
N ASN A 84 -16.28 -22.44 -12.22
CA ASN A 84 -15.26 -23.10 -13.03
C ASN A 84 -14.67 -24.26 -12.22
N GLN A 85 -14.63 -25.46 -12.82
CA GLN A 85 -14.03 -26.65 -12.23
C GLN A 85 -12.67 -26.93 -12.87
N ILE A 86 -11.63 -27.03 -12.06
CA ILE A 86 -10.26 -27.30 -12.51
C ILE A 86 -9.80 -28.60 -11.88
N THR A 87 -9.25 -29.51 -12.70
CA THR A 87 -8.69 -30.78 -12.22
C THR A 87 -7.20 -30.82 -12.51
N LEU A 88 -6.41 -31.02 -11.46
CA LEU A 88 -4.97 -31.27 -11.53
C LEU A 88 -4.72 -32.76 -11.33
N ARG A 89 -3.87 -33.35 -12.16
CA ARG A 89 -3.45 -34.76 -12.03
C ARG A 89 -1.94 -34.88 -12.07
N TYR A 90 -1.41 -35.78 -11.26
CA TYR A 90 -0.02 -36.18 -11.27
C TYR A 90 0.04 -37.65 -10.84
N LYS A 91 0.48 -38.53 -11.75
CA LYS A 91 0.38 -39.98 -11.56
C LYS A 91 -1.03 -40.39 -11.13
N ASN A 92 -1.18 -41.05 -9.98
CA ASN A 92 -2.45 -41.49 -9.42
C ASN A 92 -3.13 -40.45 -8.52
N GLN A 93 -2.54 -39.26 -8.37
CA GLN A 93 -3.04 -38.20 -7.51
C GLN A 93 -3.90 -37.22 -8.32
N GLU A 94 -5.00 -36.77 -7.72
CA GLU A 94 -5.92 -35.81 -8.32
C GLU A 94 -6.30 -34.74 -7.29
N ILE A 95 -6.24 -33.48 -7.71
CA ILE A 95 -6.74 -32.33 -6.95
C ILE A 95 -7.81 -31.63 -7.78
N LYS A 96 -8.98 -31.39 -7.20
CA LYS A 96 -10.03 -30.56 -7.80
C LYS A 96 -10.07 -29.19 -7.13
N ARG A 97 -10.35 -28.15 -7.93
CA ARG A 97 -10.59 -26.79 -7.47
C ARG A 97 -11.83 -26.23 -8.12
N THR A 98 -12.70 -25.70 -7.27
CA THR A 98 -13.83 -24.86 -7.67
C THR A 98 -13.41 -23.40 -7.60
N ILE A 99 -13.56 -22.67 -8.69
CA ILE A 99 -13.27 -21.23 -8.75
C ILE A 99 -14.51 -20.52 -9.26
N ILE A 100 -14.96 -19.50 -8.52
CA ILE A 100 -16.18 -18.75 -8.84
C ILE A 100 -15.78 -17.39 -9.38
N ARG A 101 -16.07 -17.13 -10.66
CA ARG A 101 -15.89 -15.80 -11.24
C ARG A 101 -17.17 -14.99 -11.08
N ASN A 102 -17.12 -13.98 -10.23
CA ASN A 102 -18.20 -13.03 -10.01
C ASN A 102 -18.18 -11.92 -11.09
N SER A 103 -19.37 -11.42 -11.44
CA SER A 103 -19.49 -10.19 -12.23
C SER A 103 -19.08 -8.98 -11.39
N ASN A 104 -18.31 -8.06 -11.96
CA ASN A 104 -18.04 -6.74 -11.39
C ASN A 104 -18.99 -5.66 -11.92
N THR A 105 -19.96 -6.04 -12.75
CA THR A 105 -20.94 -5.13 -13.35
C THR A 105 -22.27 -5.26 -12.60
N PRO A 106 -22.89 -4.14 -12.17
CA PRO A 106 -24.22 -4.15 -11.56
C PRO A 106 -25.23 -4.86 -12.46
N THR A 107 -26.02 -5.77 -11.89
CA THR A 107 -27.10 -6.45 -12.60
C THR A 107 -28.41 -5.71 -12.38
N LEU A 108 -29.12 -5.41 -13.46
CA LEU A 108 -30.49 -4.89 -13.36
C LEU A 108 -31.43 -5.97 -12.80
N PRO A 109 -32.46 -5.59 -12.01
CA PRO A 109 -33.46 -6.54 -11.55
C PRO A 109 -34.28 -7.11 -12.71
N ASN A 110 -34.87 -8.29 -12.51
CA ASN A 110 -35.77 -8.93 -13.50
C ASN A 110 -37.12 -8.18 -13.67
N VAL A 111 -37.41 -7.23 -12.78
CA VAL A 111 -38.59 -6.36 -12.81
C VAL A 111 -38.15 -4.91 -12.97
N LEU A 112 -39.03 -4.02 -13.43
CA LEU A 112 -38.72 -2.59 -13.56
C LEU A 112 -38.22 -2.03 -12.22
N GLY A 113 -36.96 -1.58 -12.19
CA GLY A 113 -36.32 -1.10 -10.99
C GLY A 113 -34.87 -0.68 -11.22
N PHE A 114 -34.31 -0.04 -10.22
CA PHE A 114 -32.89 0.33 -10.18
C PHE A 114 -32.03 -0.88 -9.83
N ALA A 115 -30.78 -0.92 -10.30
CA ALA A 115 -29.83 -1.92 -9.85
C ALA A 115 -29.65 -1.81 -8.31
N PRO A 116 -29.58 -2.94 -7.58
CA PRO A 116 -29.37 -2.90 -6.13
C PRO A 116 -28.15 -2.07 -5.74
N ASN A 117 -28.27 -1.28 -4.66
CA ASN A 117 -27.20 -0.43 -4.12
C ASN A 117 -26.65 0.64 -5.09
N SER A 118 -27.37 0.98 -6.16
CA SER A 118 -26.90 1.94 -7.16
C SER A 118 -27.31 3.40 -6.92
N LEU A 119 -28.21 3.66 -5.97
CA LEU A 119 -28.72 5.00 -5.68
C LEU A 119 -27.72 5.81 -4.85
N VAL A 120 -27.32 6.97 -5.35
CA VAL A 120 -26.38 7.90 -4.70
C VAL A 120 -27.09 9.22 -4.37
N PRO A 121 -26.99 9.75 -3.14
CA PRO A 121 -26.14 9.30 -2.03
C PRO A 121 -26.65 8.06 -1.31
N ASN A 122 -25.75 7.11 -1.07
CA ASN A 122 -25.98 5.86 -0.30
C ASN A 122 -25.52 5.98 1.17
N ARG A 123 -25.04 7.16 1.58
CA ARG A 123 -24.63 7.49 2.94
C ARG A 123 -25.10 8.90 3.26
N ASN A 124 -25.28 9.19 4.55
CA ASN A 124 -25.65 10.53 4.97
C ASN A 124 -24.57 11.52 4.54
N ILE A 125 -24.97 12.61 3.88
CA ILE A 125 -24.06 13.67 3.47
C ILE A 125 -24.48 15.00 4.08
N SER A 126 -23.50 15.85 4.36
CA SER A 126 -23.72 17.26 4.58
C SER A 126 -22.84 18.12 3.68
N ARG A 127 -23.38 19.25 3.21
CA ARG A 127 -22.72 20.19 2.30
C ARG A 127 -23.02 21.63 2.71
N LEU A 128 -22.16 22.56 2.31
CA LEU A 128 -22.46 23.98 2.45
C LEU A 128 -23.56 24.41 1.46
N PRO A 129 -24.27 25.53 1.73
CA PRO A 129 -25.25 26.06 0.79
C PRO A 129 -24.63 26.29 -0.60
N GLN A 130 -25.40 25.99 -1.65
CA GLN A 130 -25.00 26.14 -3.06
C GLN A 130 -23.86 25.25 -3.55
N GLU A 131 -23.31 24.36 -2.72
CA GLU A 131 -22.46 23.30 -3.23
C GLU A 131 -23.29 22.31 -4.07
N PRO A 132 -22.74 21.83 -5.20
CA PRO A 132 -23.42 20.82 -6.01
C PRO A 132 -23.54 19.51 -5.23
N ILE A 133 -24.76 18.98 -5.17
CA ILE A 133 -25.04 17.63 -4.70
C ILE A 133 -25.43 16.81 -5.93
N CYS A 134 -24.63 15.78 -6.21
CA CYS A 134 -24.82 14.92 -7.37
C CYS A 134 -25.52 13.63 -6.97
N PHE A 135 -26.44 13.21 -7.83
CA PHE A 135 -27.25 12.00 -7.70
C PHE A 135 -26.92 11.07 -8.85
N SER A 136 -26.94 9.77 -8.57
CA SER A 136 -26.85 8.78 -9.63
C SER A 136 -27.63 7.52 -9.33
N ALA A 137 -28.01 6.81 -10.38
CA ALA A 137 -28.66 5.51 -10.31
C ALA A 137 -28.27 4.66 -11.53
N VAL A 138 -28.31 3.33 -11.42
CA VAL A 138 -28.19 2.42 -12.57
C VAL A 138 -29.57 1.88 -12.88
N ALA A 139 -30.04 2.05 -14.12
CA ALA A 139 -31.40 1.71 -14.54
C ALA A 139 -31.43 1.26 -16.02
N PRO A 140 -32.54 0.64 -16.49
CA PRO A 140 -32.72 0.34 -17.90
C PRO A 140 -32.67 1.60 -18.78
N ASN A 141 -32.29 1.44 -20.06
CA ASN A 141 -32.26 2.49 -21.08
C ASN A 141 -33.00 1.99 -22.33
N PRO A 142 -33.99 2.73 -22.89
CA PRO A 142 -34.44 4.07 -22.52
C PRO A 142 -35.32 4.10 -21.26
N ALA A 143 -35.10 5.13 -20.45
CA ALA A 143 -35.92 5.46 -19.28
C ALA A 143 -35.80 6.95 -18.93
N THR A 144 -36.83 7.48 -18.27
CA THR A 144 -36.79 8.78 -17.60
C THR A 144 -36.51 8.54 -16.12
N VAL A 145 -35.46 9.17 -15.59
CA VAL A 145 -35.09 9.08 -14.18
C VAL A 145 -35.07 10.47 -13.55
N THR A 146 -35.82 10.65 -12.46
CA THR A 146 -35.85 11.89 -11.70
C THR A 146 -35.61 11.65 -10.21
N VAL A 147 -35.18 12.69 -9.49
CA VAL A 147 -34.98 12.67 -8.05
C VAL A 147 -35.80 13.78 -7.41
N GLN A 148 -36.52 13.47 -6.34
CA GLN A 148 -37.23 14.44 -5.50
C GLN A 148 -36.45 14.64 -4.19
N LEU A 149 -36.07 15.88 -3.89
CA LEU A 149 -35.42 16.25 -2.63
C LEU A 149 -35.65 17.74 -2.34
N GLY A 150 -35.97 18.10 -1.09
CA GLY A 150 -36.05 19.51 -0.69
C GLY A 150 -37.02 20.35 -1.54
N GLY A 151 -38.11 19.75 -2.02
CA GLY A 151 -39.09 20.39 -2.90
C GLY A 151 -38.64 20.61 -4.35
N GLN A 152 -37.45 20.13 -4.74
CA GLN A 152 -36.96 20.18 -6.12
C GLN A 152 -37.11 18.82 -6.82
N THR A 153 -37.43 18.88 -8.10
CA THR A 153 -37.34 17.74 -9.03
C THR A 153 -36.07 17.87 -9.87
N ILE A 154 -35.17 16.89 -9.80
CA ILE A 154 -33.90 16.85 -10.51
C ILE A 154 -34.00 15.80 -11.61
N ASN A 155 -33.81 16.19 -12.87
CA ASN A 155 -33.76 15.25 -13.99
C ASN A 155 -32.35 14.66 -14.12
N LEU A 156 -32.24 13.33 -14.18
CA LEU A 156 -30.97 12.65 -14.42
C LEU A 156 -30.83 12.29 -15.91
N GLN A 157 -29.64 12.52 -16.46
CA GLN A 157 -29.32 12.25 -17.86
C GLN A 157 -28.63 10.88 -17.99
N PRO A 158 -29.03 10.05 -18.98
CA PRO A 158 -28.35 8.79 -19.23
C PRO A 158 -26.91 9.01 -19.67
N GLN A 159 -26.00 8.19 -19.15
CA GLN A 159 -24.62 8.09 -19.59
C GLN A 159 -24.49 6.78 -20.37
N ASP A 160 -24.40 6.88 -21.70
CA ASP A 160 -24.41 5.72 -22.62
C ASP A 160 -23.23 4.77 -22.41
N LYS A 161 -22.18 5.21 -21.70
CA LYS A 161 -21.01 4.42 -21.35
C LYS A 161 -20.58 4.73 -19.93
N THR A 162 -20.64 3.74 -19.05
CA THR A 162 -20.01 3.85 -17.73
C THR A 162 -18.55 3.44 -17.86
N VAL A 163 -17.63 4.34 -17.56
CA VAL A 163 -16.19 4.04 -17.54
C VAL A 163 -15.78 3.65 -16.14
N GLN A 164 -15.22 2.45 -15.98
CA GLN A 164 -14.62 1.97 -14.75
C GLN A 164 -13.10 2.02 -14.88
N LEU A 165 -12.42 2.49 -13.83
CA LEU A 165 -10.98 2.41 -13.74
C LEU A 165 -10.58 1.12 -13.00
N PRO A 166 -9.57 0.39 -13.48
CA PRO A 166 -8.94 -0.69 -12.71
C PRO A 166 -8.41 -0.19 -11.36
N PRO A 167 -8.22 -1.08 -10.38
CA PRO A 167 -7.59 -0.71 -9.11
C PRO A 167 -6.17 -0.18 -9.32
N ASN A 168 -5.66 0.65 -8.39
CA ASN A 168 -4.34 1.29 -8.49
C ASN A 168 -3.19 0.30 -8.75
N ASN A 169 -3.28 -0.92 -8.20
CA ASN A 169 -2.27 -1.97 -8.39
C ASN A 169 -2.21 -2.53 -9.83
N ALA A 170 -3.18 -2.20 -10.70
CA ALA A 170 -3.16 -2.59 -12.10
C ALA A 170 -2.00 -1.94 -12.88
N VAL A 171 -1.35 -0.90 -12.35
CA VAL A 171 -0.10 -0.37 -12.92
C VAL A 171 1.02 -1.42 -12.90
N LEU A 172 1.02 -2.33 -11.92
CA LEU A 172 2.06 -3.36 -11.76
C LEU A 172 2.04 -4.38 -12.91
N ASN A 173 0.90 -4.56 -13.57
CA ASN A 173 0.78 -5.49 -14.70
C ASN A 173 0.44 -4.78 -16.03
N GLY A 174 0.51 -3.44 -16.07
CA GLY A 174 0.23 -2.64 -17.27
C GLY A 174 -1.25 -2.56 -17.66
N ASN A 175 -2.18 -3.09 -16.87
CA ASN A 175 -3.61 -3.13 -17.18
C ASN A 175 -4.37 -1.93 -16.57
N ASN A 176 -3.81 -0.73 -16.67
CA ASN A 176 -4.39 0.49 -16.08
C ASN A 176 -5.29 1.27 -17.06
N GLN A 177 -5.76 0.63 -18.13
CA GLN A 177 -6.61 1.26 -19.13
C GLN A 177 -8.08 1.26 -18.68
N PRO A 178 -8.87 2.30 -19.03
CA PRO A 178 -10.28 2.36 -18.68
C PRO A 178 -11.09 1.21 -19.29
N ILE A 179 -12.04 0.66 -18.53
CA ILE A 179 -12.94 -0.41 -18.94
C ILE A 179 -14.33 0.18 -19.14
N ILE A 180 -14.91 -0.02 -20.33
CA ILE A 180 -16.28 0.42 -20.62
C ILE A 180 -17.25 -0.67 -20.17
N ALA A 181 -18.09 -0.36 -19.19
CA ALA A 181 -19.15 -1.24 -18.73
C ALA A 181 -20.44 -0.99 -19.54
N PRO A 182 -21.17 -2.05 -19.95
CA PRO A 182 -22.37 -1.95 -20.79
C PRO A 182 -23.63 -1.53 -20.01
N VAL A 183 -23.48 -0.89 -18.85
CA VAL A 183 -24.59 -0.42 -18.01
C VAL A 183 -24.81 1.08 -18.19
N THR A 184 -26.08 1.48 -18.30
CA THR A 184 -26.46 2.88 -18.34
C THR A 184 -26.59 3.41 -16.91
N GLN A 185 -25.74 4.37 -16.57
CA GLN A 185 -25.85 5.13 -15.34
C GLN A 185 -26.57 6.44 -15.65
N TYR A 186 -27.53 6.83 -14.83
CA TYR A 186 -28.20 8.11 -14.87
C TYR A 186 -27.55 9.05 -13.86
N GLN A 187 -27.22 10.27 -14.25
CA GLN A 187 -26.54 11.24 -13.39
C GLN A 187 -27.10 12.65 -13.53
N GLY A 188 -27.03 13.43 -12.46
CA GLY A 188 -27.43 14.84 -12.43
C GLY A 188 -27.10 15.46 -11.08
N CYS A 189 -26.94 16.78 -11.03
CA CYS A 189 -26.64 17.48 -9.79
C CYS A 189 -27.59 18.65 -9.58
N ALA A 190 -27.86 18.99 -8.33
CA ALA A 190 -28.61 20.18 -7.95
C ALA A 190 -27.91 20.95 -6.83
N ARG A 191 -28.36 22.19 -6.61
CA ARG A 191 -27.87 23.06 -5.54
C ARG A 191 -29.02 23.42 -4.62
N PHE A 192 -28.72 23.46 -3.33
CA PHE A 192 -29.70 23.73 -2.29
C PHE A 192 -29.20 24.87 -1.39
N SER A 193 -30.08 25.78 -1.04
CA SER A 193 -29.83 26.88 -0.07
C SER A 193 -30.56 26.68 1.26
N GLN A 194 -31.64 25.90 1.26
CA GLN A 194 -32.42 25.66 2.47
C GLN A 194 -31.58 24.90 3.48
N LEU A 195 -31.31 25.55 4.62
CA LEU A 195 -30.54 24.97 5.72
C LEU A 195 -31.28 23.80 6.37
N GLY A 196 -30.53 22.87 6.94
CA GLY A 196 -31.04 21.73 7.68
C GLY A 196 -31.18 20.46 6.86
N ASN A 197 -31.86 19.47 7.44
CA ASN A 197 -32.02 18.15 6.84
C ASN A 197 -33.11 18.18 5.76
N LEU A 198 -32.73 17.90 4.51
CA LEU A 198 -33.64 17.82 3.36
C LEU A 198 -34.31 16.44 3.23
N GLY A 199 -33.92 15.48 4.06
CA GLY A 199 -34.42 14.10 4.04
C GLY A 199 -33.62 13.20 3.10
N LYS A 200 -34.22 12.05 2.77
CA LYS A 200 -33.66 11.09 1.82
C LYS A 200 -34.18 11.40 0.40
N PRO A 201 -33.30 11.42 -0.61
CA PRO A 201 -33.70 11.56 -2.00
C PRO A 201 -34.60 10.41 -2.46
N THR A 202 -35.72 10.73 -3.10
CA THR A 202 -36.62 9.74 -3.70
C THR A 202 -36.44 9.73 -5.21
N PHE A 203 -35.96 8.62 -5.74
CA PHE A 203 -35.77 8.38 -7.17
C PHE A 203 -37.05 7.83 -7.78
N GLN A 204 -37.40 8.33 -8.96
CA GLN A 204 -38.49 7.85 -9.78
C GLN A 204 -37.93 7.37 -11.11
N LEU A 205 -38.30 6.15 -11.49
CA LEU A 205 -37.95 5.52 -12.77
C LEU A 205 -39.23 5.32 -13.57
N GLN A 206 -39.25 5.83 -14.80
CA GLN A 206 -40.35 5.65 -15.73
C GLN A 206 -39.85 5.05 -17.04
N VAL A 207 -40.49 3.97 -17.47
CA VAL A 207 -40.30 3.34 -18.78
C VAL A 207 -41.68 3.17 -19.42
N ASN A 208 -41.92 3.87 -20.52
CA ASN A 208 -43.25 4.00 -21.13
C ASN A 208 -44.29 4.50 -20.09
N GLU A 209 -45.38 3.76 -19.88
CA GLU A 209 -46.43 4.07 -18.89
C GLU A 209 -46.16 3.47 -17.50
N GLN A 210 -45.13 2.62 -17.35
CA GLN A 210 -44.80 2.00 -16.08
C GLN A 210 -43.87 2.89 -15.26
N MET A 211 -44.15 2.99 -13.97
CA MET A 211 -43.41 3.81 -13.04
C MET A 211 -43.12 3.07 -11.74
N THR A 212 -41.92 3.27 -11.21
CA THR A 212 -41.52 2.78 -9.90
C THR A 212 -40.72 3.85 -9.17
N THR A 213 -40.65 3.73 -7.85
CA THR A 213 -39.90 4.66 -7.00
C THR A 213 -39.00 3.90 -6.03
N ALA A 214 -37.89 4.52 -5.67
CA ALA A 214 -36.99 4.00 -4.65
C ALA A 214 -36.32 5.17 -3.91
N THR A 215 -36.12 5.04 -2.61
CA THR A 215 -35.45 6.05 -1.80
C THR A 215 -34.00 5.63 -1.58
N SER A 216 -33.04 6.56 -1.70
CA SER A 216 -31.65 6.23 -1.40
C SER A 216 -31.39 6.11 0.11
N ASP A 217 -30.32 5.44 0.49
CA ASP A 217 -30.04 5.18 1.91
C ASP A 217 -29.63 6.44 2.67
N GLY A 218 -28.92 7.36 2.01
CA GLY A 218 -28.33 8.55 2.60
C GLY A 218 -29.28 9.74 2.70
N THR A 219 -29.30 10.41 3.87
CA THR A 219 -29.94 11.72 4.02
C THR A 219 -29.04 12.85 3.52
N VAL A 220 -29.63 13.93 3.01
CA VAL A 220 -28.91 15.14 2.61
C VAL A 220 -29.19 16.26 3.62
N THR A 221 -28.13 16.87 4.15
CA THR A 221 -28.21 18.03 5.06
C THR A 221 -27.44 19.21 4.49
N ILE A 222 -28.02 20.41 4.55
CA ILE A 222 -27.32 21.66 4.22
C ILE A 222 -26.90 22.34 5.52
N LEU A 223 -25.60 22.55 5.69
CA LEU A 223 -25.01 23.13 6.89
C LEU A 223 -25.24 24.64 6.95
N ASP A 224 -25.37 25.20 8.16
CA ASP A 224 -25.30 26.65 8.37
C ASP A 224 -23.81 27.07 8.39
N PRO A 225 -23.35 27.89 7.43
CA PRO A 225 -21.96 28.34 7.38
C PRO A 225 -21.54 29.17 8.60
N ASN A 226 -22.50 29.71 9.36
CA ASN A 226 -22.21 30.48 10.58
C ASN A 226 -22.17 29.61 11.85
N GLN A 227 -22.49 28.32 11.75
CA GLN A 227 -22.54 27.38 12.88
C GLN A 227 -21.84 26.06 12.56
N LEU A 228 -20.66 26.14 11.94
CA LEU A 228 -19.85 24.95 11.67
C LEU A 228 -19.27 24.37 12.95
N ALA A 229 -19.33 23.05 13.09
CA ALA A 229 -18.68 22.36 14.20
C ALA A 229 -17.16 22.45 14.06
N ALA A 230 -16.47 22.81 15.14
CA ALA A 230 -15.03 22.67 15.23
C ALA A 230 -14.66 21.27 15.77
N ILE A 231 -13.56 20.71 15.30
CA ILE A 231 -12.99 19.45 15.81
C ILE A 231 -11.53 19.64 16.20
N ALA A 232 -11.01 18.74 17.04
CA ALA A 232 -9.60 18.52 17.24
C ALA A 232 -9.22 17.09 16.83
N VAL A 233 -8.10 16.92 16.13
CA VAL A 233 -7.52 15.61 15.82
C VAL A 233 -7.02 14.95 17.09
N THR A 234 -7.43 13.70 17.34
CA THR A 234 -7.02 12.91 18.51
C THR A 234 -6.04 11.80 18.16
N ALA A 235 -6.02 11.36 16.90
CA ALA A 235 -5.04 10.41 16.40
C ALA A 235 -3.64 11.05 16.27
N ASP A 236 -2.60 10.22 16.37
CA ASP A 236 -1.20 10.64 16.28
C ASP A 236 -0.43 9.82 15.21
N PRO A 237 -0.21 10.40 14.01
CA PRO A 237 -0.90 11.55 13.44
C PRO A 237 -2.29 11.17 12.88
N GLY A 238 -3.17 12.15 12.68
CA GLY A 238 -4.44 11.97 11.98
C GLY A 238 -4.28 11.80 10.47
N VAL A 239 -5.07 10.90 9.87
CA VAL A 239 -4.98 10.53 8.45
C VAL A 239 -5.91 11.38 7.59
N ALA A 240 -5.38 12.49 7.08
CA ALA A 240 -6.07 13.33 6.10
C ALA A 240 -6.04 12.73 4.68
N ARG A 241 -7.12 12.94 3.91
CA ARG A 241 -7.32 12.38 2.57
C ARG A 241 -7.98 13.35 1.59
N THR A 242 -7.88 13.06 0.30
CA THR A 242 -8.53 13.84 -0.77
C THR A 242 -10.03 13.59 -0.90
N GLY A 243 -10.59 12.60 -0.19
CA GLY A 243 -12.00 12.26 -0.24
C GLY A 243 -12.44 11.31 0.89
N PRO A 244 -13.76 11.04 0.99
CA PRO A 244 -14.39 10.41 2.15
C PRO A 244 -14.31 8.87 2.17
N THR A 245 -13.17 8.29 1.79
CA THR A 245 -12.94 6.83 1.91
C THR A 245 -11.46 6.52 2.05
N THR A 246 -11.13 5.28 2.41
CA THR A 246 -9.75 4.79 2.46
C THR A 246 -9.08 4.68 1.09
N ASP A 247 -9.86 4.64 0.00
CA ASP A 247 -9.37 4.53 -1.38
C ASP A 247 -8.83 5.86 -1.93
N HIS A 248 -9.23 6.97 -1.30
CA HIS A 248 -8.73 8.30 -1.64
C HIS A 248 -7.29 8.49 -1.16
N SER A 249 -6.51 9.23 -1.95
CA SER A 249 -5.12 9.54 -1.67
C SER A 249 -4.95 10.18 -0.29
N ARG A 250 -3.90 9.76 0.43
CA ARG A 250 -3.48 10.40 1.68
C ARG A 250 -2.86 11.76 1.37
N LEU A 251 -3.11 12.72 2.26
CA LEU A 251 -2.47 14.02 2.31
C LEU A 251 -1.44 14.05 3.45
N THR A 252 -0.79 15.20 3.67
CA THR A 252 0.11 15.37 4.83
C THR A 252 -0.64 14.98 6.11
N PRO A 253 -0.10 14.05 6.92
CA PRO A 253 -0.72 13.67 8.18
C PRO A 253 -0.85 14.89 9.10
N LEU A 254 -1.99 15.00 9.80
CA LEU A 254 -2.25 16.11 10.70
C LEU A 254 -1.68 15.78 12.08
N PRO A 255 -0.78 16.59 12.65
CA PRO A 255 -0.30 16.37 14.02
C PRO A 255 -1.46 16.34 15.01
N GLN A 256 -1.35 15.49 16.04
CA GLN A 256 -2.34 15.42 17.11
C GLN A 256 -2.62 16.82 17.69
N GLY A 257 -3.89 17.13 17.95
CA GLY A 257 -4.31 18.42 18.47
C GLY A 257 -4.69 19.44 17.40
N THR A 258 -4.37 19.20 16.11
CA THR A 258 -4.82 20.04 14.97
C THR A 258 -6.32 20.34 15.07
N GLN A 259 -6.70 21.61 14.95
CA GLN A 259 -8.11 22.04 14.99
C GLN A 259 -8.57 22.53 13.63
N ALA A 260 -9.79 22.17 13.24
CA ALA A 260 -10.41 22.60 11.98
C ALA A 260 -11.93 22.68 12.11
N SER A 261 -12.57 23.49 11.27
CA SER A 261 -14.02 23.46 11.11
C SER A 261 -14.43 22.32 10.18
N VAL A 262 -15.58 21.69 10.44
CA VAL A 262 -16.18 20.69 9.57
C VAL A 262 -17.19 21.38 8.65
N ASN A 263 -16.88 21.43 7.35
CA ASN A 263 -17.72 22.06 6.34
C ASN A 263 -18.45 21.04 5.44
N GLY A 264 -18.41 19.76 5.79
CA GLY A 264 -19.15 18.72 5.09
C GLY A 264 -18.95 17.35 5.75
N THR A 265 -19.84 16.42 5.47
CA THR A 265 -19.74 15.04 5.95
C THR A 265 -20.18 14.06 4.87
N GLU A 266 -19.69 12.83 4.95
CA GLU A 266 -20.13 11.71 4.12
C GLU A 266 -19.93 10.40 4.88
N GLY A 267 -21.03 9.86 5.41
CA GLY A 267 -20.99 8.78 6.40
C GLY A 267 -20.16 9.19 7.62
N GLU A 268 -19.10 8.43 7.90
CA GLU A 268 -18.20 8.64 9.04
C GLU A 268 -17.07 9.63 8.75
N TRP A 269 -17.02 10.21 7.54
CA TRP A 269 -15.94 11.10 7.12
C TRP A 269 -16.35 12.57 7.27
N LEU A 270 -15.42 13.37 7.79
CA LEU A 270 -15.56 14.80 8.00
C LEU A 270 -14.69 15.54 6.97
N ARG A 271 -15.28 16.46 6.20
CA ARG A 271 -14.55 17.39 5.36
C ARG A 271 -14.16 18.61 6.20
N LEU A 272 -12.87 18.84 6.31
CA LEU A 272 -12.29 19.96 7.03
C LEU A 272 -12.30 21.21 6.14
N ASP A 273 -12.33 22.39 6.76
CA ASP A 273 -12.42 23.69 6.08
C ASP A 273 -11.30 23.98 5.06
N TYR A 274 -10.15 23.32 5.17
CA TYR A 274 -9.08 23.38 4.18
C TYR A 274 -9.21 22.37 3.02
N GLY A 275 -10.27 21.55 3.01
CA GLY A 275 -10.66 20.67 1.90
C GLY A 275 -10.35 19.19 2.08
N ALA A 276 -9.52 18.80 3.05
CA ALA A 276 -9.23 17.38 3.31
C ALA A 276 -10.36 16.68 4.05
N TRP A 277 -10.37 15.35 3.94
CA TRP A 277 -11.27 14.47 4.67
C TRP A 277 -10.51 13.68 5.74
N ILE A 278 -11.14 13.51 6.89
CA ILE A 278 -10.63 12.69 8.00
C ILE A 278 -11.75 11.81 8.56
N ASN A 279 -11.43 10.61 9.04
CA ASN A 279 -12.42 9.77 9.69
C ASN A 279 -12.80 10.37 11.05
N SER A 280 -14.10 10.44 11.36
CA SER A 280 -14.60 11.01 12.62
C SER A 280 -14.04 10.32 13.87
N ALA A 281 -13.70 9.03 13.80
CA ALA A 281 -13.07 8.29 14.90
C ALA A 281 -11.66 8.79 15.26
N GLU A 282 -11.01 9.55 14.37
CA GLU A 282 -9.69 10.18 14.59
C GLU A 282 -9.82 11.61 15.17
N THR A 283 -11.02 12.03 15.54
CA THR A 283 -11.32 13.40 15.97
C THR A 283 -12.20 13.45 17.21
N LYS A 284 -12.26 14.62 17.85
CA LYS A 284 -13.27 14.97 18.85
C LYS A 284 -13.90 16.33 18.52
N VAL A 285 -15.20 16.47 18.75
CA VAL A 285 -15.92 17.74 18.58
C VAL A 285 -15.56 18.72 19.70
N LEU A 286 -15.34 19.99 19.34
CA LEU A 286 -15.08 21.10 20.25
C LEU A 286 -16.37 21.93 20.41
N ALA A 287 -17.22 21.53 21.35
CA ALA A 287 -18.53 22.15 21.53
C ALA A 287 -18.44 23.65 21.90
N GLY A 288 -19.26 24.48 21.26
CA GLY A 288 -19.38 25.92 21.56
C GLY A 288 -18.17 26.77 21.16
N GLN A 289 -17.21 26.22 20.41
CA GLN A 289 -16.05 26.97 19.93
C GLN A 289 -16.32 27.58 18.56
N ALA A 290 -15.83 28.81 18.36
CA ALA A 290 -15.80 29.44 17.05
C ALA A 290 -14.86 28.67 16.10
N PRO A 291 -15.04 28.82 14.77
CA PRO A 291 -14.10 28.29 13.79
C PRO A 291 -12.64 28.63 14.15
N PRO A 292 -11.73 27.64 14.22
CA PRO A 292 -10.36 27.88 14.64
C PRO A 292 -9.67 28.82 13.65
N GLN A 293 -9.07 29.88 14.17
CA GLN A 293 -8.24 30.83 13.44
C GLN A 293 -7.03 31.16 14.30
N SER A 294 -5.88 31.37 13.67
CA SER A 294 -4.64 31.71 14.36
C SER A 294 -3.97 32.92 13.75
N LEU A 295 -3.37 33.74 14.60
CA LEU A 295 -2.34 34.69 14.19
C LEU A 295 -0.95 34.08 14.39
N ILE A 296 -0.01 34.49 13.56
CA ILE A 296 1.43 34.26 13.77
C ILE A 296 2.17 35.59 13.66
N ARG A 297 3.11 35.86 14.59
CA ARG A 297 3.83 37.13 14.67
C ARG A 297 5.34 37.02 14.51
N SER A 298 5.87 35.83 14.71
CA SER A 298 7.31 35.58 14.64
C SER A 298 7.57 34.11 14.40
N ILE A 299 8.77 33.81 13.90
CA ILE A 299 9.33 32.46 13.87
C ILE A 299 10.71 32.50 14.48
N ASN A 300 11.04 31.48 15.26
CA ASN A 300 12.37 31.21 15.77
C ASN A 300 12.77 29.77 15.45
N TYR A 301 14.04 29.46 15.72
CA TYR A 301 14.59 28.12 15.53
C TYR A 301 15.32 27.65 16.78
N ARG A 302 15.44 26.33 16.91
CA ARG A 302 16.14 25.62 17.98
C ARG A 302 17.05 24.56 17.32
N PRO A 303 18.38 24.74 17.35
CA PRO A 303 19.30 23.71 16.86
C PRO A 303 19.33 22.54 17.86
N LEU A 304 19.35 21.32 17.32
CA LEU A 304 19.55 20.08 18.06
C LEU A 304 20.79 19.35 17.50
N PRO A 305 21.35 18.36 18.22
CA PRO A 305 22.52 17.63 17.71
C PRO A 305 22.30 16.94 16.35
N THR A 306 21.06 16.56 16.01
CA THR A 306 20.73 15.77 14.82
C THR A 306 19.68 16.42 13.91
N ALA A 307 19.26 17.66 14.20
CA ALA A 307 18.20 18.34 13.48
C ALA A 307 18.16 19.85 13.79
N THR A 308 17.48 20.62 12.95
CA THR A 308 17.00 21.95 13.31
C THR A 308 15.50 21.91 13.50
N GLU A 309 15.01 22.49 14.58
CA GLU A 309 13.58 22.72 14.78
C GLU A 309 13.22 24.16 14.48
N ILE A 310 12.23 24.33 13.60
CA ILE A 310 11.59 25.62 13.33
C ILE A 310 10.29 25.66 14.12
N ILE A 311 10.11 26.74 14.86
CA ILE A 311 9.01 26.89 15.81
C ILE A 311 8.10 27.98 15.28
N PHE A 312 6.82 27.65 15.14
CA PHE A 312 5.76 28.55 14.69
C PHE A 312 4.78 28.76 15.85
N PRO A 313 4.94 29.81 16.67
CA PRO A 313 3.98 30.18 17.68
C PRO A 313 2.62 30.54 17.05
N LEU A 314 1.58 29.84 17.48
CA LEU A 314 0.21 30.01 17.02
C LEU A 314 -0.73 30.18 18.21
N GLN A 315 -1.92 30.73 17.99
CA GLN A 315 -2.97 30.85 19.02
C GLN A 315 -3.73 29.53 19.19
N VAL A 316 -3.87 28.75 18.11
CA VAL A 316 -4.46 27.41 18.10
C VAL A 316 -3.70 26.50 17.13
N PRO A 317 -3.66 25.18 17.35
CA PRO A 317 -3.13 24.24 16.37
C PRO A 317 -3.98 24.24 15.10
N VAL A 318 -3.37 24.42 13.92
CA VAL A 318 -4.06 24.55 12.64
C VAL A 318 -3.77 23.39 11.68
N PRO A 319 -4.57 23.18 10.62
CA PRO A 319 -4.22 22.23 9.58
C PRO A 319 -2.95 22.65 8.84
N ILE A 320 -2.22 21.67 8.33
CA ILE A 320 -0.96 21.90 7.61
C ILE A 320 -0.90 21.08 6.32
N THR A 321 -0.07 21.54 5.39
CA THR A 321 0.37 20.75 4.22
C THR A 321 1.88 20.91 4.10
N VAL A 322 2.58 19.79 3.89
CA VAL A 322 4.00 19.77 3.51
C VAL A 322 4.15 19.25 2.09
N LYS A 323 4.96 19.95 1.30
CA LYS A 323 5.41 19.50 -0.02
C LYS A 323 6.94 19.47 -0.03
N GLN A 324 7.52 18.30 -0.25
CA GLN A 324 8.94 18.14 -0.52
C GLN A 324 9.19 18.15 -2.03
N GLU A 325 10.28 18.78 -2.43
CA GLU A 325 10.92 18.70 -3.74
C GLU A 325 12.41 18.37 -3.50
N ASP A 326 13.26 18.29 -4.52
CA ASP A 326 14.65 17.83 -4.37
C ASP A 326 15.44 18.68 -3.36
N ASP A 327 15.51 19.99 -3.55
CA ASP A 327 16.30 20.92 -2.74
C ASP A 327 15.45 21.87 -1.89
N GLN A 328 14.15 21.63 -1.77
CA GLN A 328 13.28 22.48 -0.95
C GLN A 328 12.12 21.73 -0.28
N LEU A 329 11.64 22.30 0.82
CA LEU A 329 10.42 21.89 1.52
C LEU A 329 9.52 23.10 1.73
N SER A 330 8.27 22.99 1.28
CA SER A 330 7.22 23.97 1.54
C SER A 330 6.29 23.50 2.66
N LEU A 331 6.02 24.37 3.64
CA LEU A 331 5.00 24.21 4.67
C LEU A 331 3.90 25.26 4.47
N ILE A 332 2.65 24.81 4.39
CA ILE A 332 1.47 25.68 4.38
C ILE A 332 0.75 25.53 5.71
N LEU A 333 0.50 26.65 6.39
CA LEU A 333 -0.39 26.74 7.54
C LEU A 333 -1.74 27.26 7.06
N TYR A 334 -2.81 26.50 7.31
CA TYR A 334 -4.18 26.93 7.04
C TYR A 334 -4.76 27.68 8.24
N ASN A 335 -5.90 28.35 8.06
CA ASN A 335 -6.57 29.12 9.11
C ASN A 335 -5.63 30.08 9.86
N THR A 336 -4.63 30.62 9.17
CA THR A 336 -3.57 31.43 9.76
C THR A 336 -3.37 32.74 9.01
N THR A 337 -3.35 33.84 9.74
CA THR A 337 -3.06 35.19 9.21
C THR A 337 -1.75 35.70 9.81
N ALA A 338 -0.89 36.23 8.95
CA ALA A 338 0.41 36.75 9.35
C ALA A 338 0.24 38.16 9.93
N GLN A 339 0.74 38.34 11.15
CA GLN A 339 1.17 39.62 11.70
C GLN A 339 2.67 39.55 11.97
N THR A 340 3.39 38.95 11.02
CA THR A 340 4.79 38.58 11.15
C THR A 340 5.70 39.76 10.83
N ASP A 341 6.31 40.32 11.87
CA ASP A 341 7.27 41.43 11.74
C ASP A 341 8.73 40.94 11.74
N THR A 342 8.99 39.76 12.33
CA THR A 342 10.37 39.28 12.53
C THR A 342 10.45 37.77 12.43
N ILE A 343 11.40 37.29 11.63
CA ILE A 343 11.79 35.88 11.55
C ILE A 343 13.27 35.81 11.91
N ARG A 344 13.62 34.95 12.88
CA ARG A 344 15.01 34.65 13.20
C ARG A 344 15.36 33.26 12.67
N LEU A 345 16.31 33.22 11.76
CA LEU A 345 17.00 32.02 11.31
C LEU A 345 18.47 32.39 11.12
N ASP A 346 19.35 31.81 11.93
CA ASP A 346 20.79 32.08 11.80
C ASP A 346 21.41 31.14 10.74
N ASN A 347 22.73 31.12 10.60
CA ASN A 347 23.41 30.21 9.67
C ASN A 347 23.20 28.74 10.07
N ASP A 348 22.23 28.09 9.43
CA ASP A 348 21.80 26.72 9.71
C ASP A 348 22.63 25.68 8.94
N PRO A 349 22.89 24.48 9.47
CA PRO A 349 23.66 23.45 8.76
C PRO A 349 23.03 22.95 7.45
N ILE A 350 21.69 22.96 7.34
CA ILE A 350 20.97 22.38 6.19
C ILE A 350 20.14 23.41 5.43
N ILE A 351 19.65 24.47 6.07
CA ILE A 351 18.84 25.52 5.41
C ILE A 351 19.77 26.57 4.79
N GLU A 352 19.60 26.80 3.49
CA GLU A 352 20.26 27.87 2.74
C GLU A 352 19.46 29.18 2.81
N ARG A 353 18.15 29.09 2.59
CA ARG A 353 17.24 30.25 2.56
C ARG A 353 15.85 29.87 3.07
N LEU A 354 15.20 30.81 3.74
CA LEU A 354 13.78 30.73 4.10
C LEU A 354 13.02 31.85 3.39
N ASP A 355 12.03 31.47 2.58
CA ASP A 355 11.05 32.39 2.00
C ASP A 355 9.70 32.23 2.70
N TRP A 356 8.91 33.30 2.77
CA TRP A 356 7.55 33.23 3.28
C TRP A 356 6.60 34.19 2.57
N GLN A 357 5.31 33.83 2.53
CA GLN A 357 4.25 34.68 1.96
C GLN A 357 2.85 34.29 2.47
N GLN A 358 1.98 35.28 2.67
CA GLN A 358 0.53 35.10 2.85
C GLN A 358 -0.10 34.84 1.47
N ILE A 359 -0.34 33.57 1.12
CA ILE A 359 -0.83 33.17 -0.23
C ILE A 359 -2.34 33.32 -0.39
N GLN A 360 -3.08 33.31 0.73
CA GLN A 360 -4.50 33.60 0.84
C GLN A 360 -4.73 34.30 2.19
N PRO A 361 -5.87 35.00 2.40
CA PRO A 361 -6.13 35.71 3.65
C PRO A 361 -5.94 34.88 4.93
N ASN A 362 -6.18 33.57 4.85
CA ASN A 362 -6.04 32.60 5.94
C ASN A 362 -5.03 31.48 5.64
N GLN A 363 -4.12 31.66 4.69
CA GLN A 363 -3.06 30.68 4.39
C GLN A 363 -1.71 31.35 4.26
N ILE A 364 -0.72 30.80 4.97
CA ILE A 364 0.68 31.24 4.90
C ILE A 364 1.52 30.09 4.41
N LYS A 365 2.41 30.38 3.46
CA LYS A 365 3.40 29.43 2.96
C LYS A 365 4.80 29.84 3.41
N TYR A 366 5.54 28.87 3.92
CA TYR A 366 6.98 28.93 4.17
C TYR A 366 7.69 27.97 3.21
N THR A 367 8.81 28.39 2.63
CA THR A 367 9.64 27.56 1.76
C THR A 367 11.07 27.55 2.30
N PHE A 368 11.57 26.38 2.66
CA PHE A 368 12.95 26.16 3.09
C PHE A 368 13.74 25.61 1.91
N HIS A 369 14.74 26.36 1.45
CA HIS A 369 15.71 25.91 0.46
C HIS A 369 16.88 25.26 1.19
N PHE A 370 17.34 24.10 0.73
CA PHE A 370 18.36 23.31 1.38
C PHE A 370 19.70 23.40 0.66
N LYS A 371 20.78 23.35 1.44
CA LYS A 371 22.16 23.34 0.95
C LYS A 371 22.54 22.05 0.20
N SER A 372 21.71 21.00 0.30
CA SER A 372 21.90 19.71 -0.35
C SER A 372 20.56 19.15 -0.83
N LYS A 373 20.61 18.36 -1.90
CA LYS A 373 19.44 17.68 -2.48
C LYS A 373 18.96 16.48 -1.65
N GLN A 374 19.86 15.79 -0.94
CA GLN A 374 19.43 14.65 -0.13
C GLN A 374 18.85 15.13 1.21
N GLN A 375 17.54 15.00 1.35
CA GLN A 375 16.83 15.26 2.60
C GLN A 375 16.77 14.00 3.48
N TRP A 376 16.87 14.17 4.80
CA TRP A 376 17.00 13.06 5.76
C TRP A 376 15.77 12.83 6.63
N GLY A 377 14.66 13.48 6.29
CA GLY A 377 13.41 13.41 7.01
C GLY A 377 13.02 14.72 7.67
N TYR A 378 11.72 14.85 7.89
CA TYR A 378 11.13 15.89 8.72
C TYR A 378 10.14 15.29 9.71
N ASP A 379 9.83 16.04 10.77
CA ASP A 379 8.82 15.66 11.76
C ASP A 379 7.97 16.88 12.12
N LEU A 380 6.70 16.63 12.48
CA LEU A 380 5.72 17.68 12.77
C LEU A 380 4.96 17.33 14.04
N ARG A 381 4.96 18.25 15.00
CA ARG A 381 4.17 18.11 16.24
C ARG A 381 3.73 19.47 16.77
N TYR A 382 2.72 19.47 17.62
CA TYR A 382 2.36 20.63 18.42
C TYR A 382 2.97 20.55 19.82
N GLU A 383 3.69 21.61 20.23
CA GLU A 383 4.07 21.85 21.63
C GLU A 383 3.19 22.96 22.18
N GLY A 384 2.17 22.58 22.96
CA GLY A 384 1.06 23.49 23.25
C GLY A 384 0.33 23.86 21.96
N THR A 385 0.36 25.13 21.58
CA THR A 385 -0.19 25.62 20.31
C THR A 385 0.87 25.84 19.25
N SER A 386 2.16 25.81 19.60
CA SER A 386 3.24 26.07 18.64
C SER A 386 3.47 24.85 17.76
N LEU A 387 3.46 25.03 16.44
CA LEU A 387 3.89 23.98 15.53
C LEU A 387 5.42 23.89 15.57
N ILE A 388 5.93 22.68 15.72
CA ILE A 388 7.35 22.36 15.60
C ILE A 388 7.57 21.58 14.31
N LEU A 389 8.33 22.15 13.38
CA LEU A 389 8.86 21.45 12.21
C LEU A 389 10.32 21.09 12.50
N SER A 390 10.60 19.80 12.69
CA SER A 390 11.97 19.30 12.80
C SER A 390 12.47 18.90 11.42
N LEU A 391 13.63 19.42 11.01
CA LEU A 391 14.33 19.09 9.76
C LEU A 391 15.63 18.36 10.12
N ARG A 392 15.79 17.12 9.66
CA ARG A 392 16.90 16.26 10.10
C ARG A 392 18.20 16.55 9.37
N TYR A 393 19.31 16.48 10.10
CA TYR A 393 20.64 16.55 9.54
C TYR A 393 21.04 15.21 8.88
N PRO A 394 21.94 15.23 7.89
CA PRO A 394 22.58 14.01 7.39
C PRO A 394 23.29 13.25 8.51
N PRO A 395 23.40 11.92 8.42
CA PRO A 395 24.27 11.16 9.32
C PRO A 395 25.72 11.58 9.13
N THR A 396 26.50 11.58 10.21
CA THR A 396 27.94 11.81 10.13
C THR A 396 28.63 10.54 9.67
N LEU A 397 29.13 10.55 8.43
CA LEU A 397 29.79 9.40 7.82
C LEU A 397 31.28 9.33 8.16
N SER A 398 31.81 8.11 8.20
CA SER A 398 33.25 7.87 8.21
C SER A 398 33.90 8.32 6.89
N GLN A 399 35.20 8.62 6.94
CA GLN A 399 35.98 8.88 5.72
C GLN A 399 36.33 7.59 4.96
N ASP A 400 36.20 6.43 5.61
CA ASP A 400 36.34 5.13 4.94
C ASP A 400 35.08 4.81 4.14
N PRO A 401 35.14 4.74 2.78
CA PRO A 401 33.98 4.50 1.93
C PRO A 401 33.36 3.11 2.09
N GLN A 402 33.98 2.21 2.86
CA GLN A 402 33.41 0.90 3.21
C GLN A 402 32.74 0.87 4.59
N SER A 403 32.90 1.93 5.38
CA SER A 403 32.38 2.01 6.73
C SER A 403 30.99 2.64 6.78
N LEU A 404 30.12 2.11 7.63
CA LEU A 404 28.81 2.66 7.99
C LEU A 404 28.81 3.19 9.43
N GLN A 405 29.98 3.50 10.00
CA GLN A 405 30.06 4.12 11.31
C GLN A 405 29.30 5.45 11.32
N GLY A 406 28.48 5.66 12.35
CA GLY A 406 27.60 6.84 12.46
C GLY A 406 26.24 6.70 11.75
N VAL A 407 26.02 5.58 11.03
CA VAL A 407 24.76 5.29 10.34
C VAL A 407 23.88 4.35 11.18
N SER A 408 22.61 4.73 11.36
CA SER A 408 21.58 3.84 11.92
C SER A 408 20.64 3.35 10.81
N ILE A 409 20.34 2.06 10.80
CA ILE A 409 19.52 1.41 9.76
C ILE A 409 18.44 0.60 10.45
N LEU A 410 17.20 0.75 10.02
CA LEU A 410 16.11 -0.15 10.41
C LEU A 410 15.81 -1.09 9.24
N LEU A 411 15.84 -2.40 9.52
CA LEU A 411 15.40 -3.44 8.61
C LEU A 411 14.03 -3.93 9.04
N ASP A 412 13.08 -3.93 8.11
CA ASP A 412 11.73 -4.43 8.36
C ASP A 412 11.49 -5.72 7.57
N PRO A 413 11.69 -6.91 8.18
CA PRO A 413 11.26 -8.15 7.54
C PRO A 413 9.72 -8.20 7.51
N GLY A 414 9.15 -8.09 6.30
CA GLY A 414 7.71 -8.06 6.07
C GLY A 414 6.97 -9.26 6.66
N HIS A 415 5.68 -9.07 6.95
CA HIS A 415 4.78 -10.10 7.50
C HIS A 415 5.26 -10.66 8.86
N GLY A 416 4.80 -11.85 9.25
CA GLY A 416 5.16 -12.51 10.52
C GLY A 416 3.93 -13.01 11.27
N GLY A 417 4.12 -13.99 12.15
CA GLY A 417 3.04 -14.58 12.93
C GLY A 417 1.97 -15.20 12.04
N GLN A 418 0.73 -14.73 12.14
CA GLN A 418 -0.40 -15.24 11.35
C GLN A 418 -0.45 -14.71 9.92
N GLU A 419 0.32 -13.67 9.60
CA GLU A 419 0.44 -13.15 8.23
C GLU A 419 1.58 -13.90 7.51
N PRO A 420 1.30 -14.86 6.60
CA PRO A 420 2.36 -15.59 5.93
C PRO A 420 3.03 -14.79 4.79
N GLY A 421 2.38 -13.73 4.31
CA GLY A 421 2.70 -13.10 3.04
C GLY A 421 2.39 -13.99 1.85
N ALA A 422 3.09 -13.78 0.74
CA ALA A 422 2.98 -14.65 -0.43
C ALA A 422 3.39 -16.10 -0.10
N ILE A 423 2.73 -17.08 -0.74
CA ILE A 423 3.03 -18.49 -0.57
C ILE A 423 3.72 -19.02 -1.83
N GLY A 424 4.88 -19.64 -1.66
CA GLY A 424 5.59 -20.28 -2.76
C GLY A 424 4.93 -21.58 -3.23
N PRO A 425 5.36 -22.15 -4.37
CA PRO A 425 4.75 -23.34 -4.98
C PRO A 425 4.81 -24.61 -4.11
N ASN A 426 5.64 -24.64 -3.07
CA ASN A 426 5.74 -25.73 -2.09
C ASN A 426 5.13 -25.40 -0.71
N GLY A 427 4.45 -24.25 -0.58
CA GLY A 427 3.85 -23.80 0.68
C GLY A 427 4.78 -22.95 1.54
N TYR A 428 6.03 -22.71 1.14
CA TYR A 428 6.97 -21.89 1.90
C TYR A 428 6.50 -20.43 1.94
N PRO A 429 6.33 -19.85 3.14
CA PRO A 429 5.72 -18.52 3.28
C PRO A 429 6.78 -17.41 3.20
N GLU A 430 6.40 -16.28 2.60
CA GLU A 430 7.23 -15.09 2.44
C GLU A 430 7.79 -14.57 3.77
N LYS A 431 6.98 -14.59 4.85
CA LYS A 431 7.41 -14.15 6.19
C LYS A 431 8.71 -14.81 6.66
N ALA A 432 8.94 -16.07 6.27
CA ALA A 432 10.09 -16.85 6.70
C ALA A 432 11.35 -16.39 5.97
N ILE A 433 11.26 -16.15 4.64
CA ILE A 433 12.40 -15.66 3.88
C ILE A 433 12.71 -14.20 4.16
N ASN A 434 11.69 -13.35 4.35
CA ASN A 434 11.90 -11.96 4.74
C ASN A 434 12.73 -11.87 6.02
N LEU A 435 12.39 -12.68 7.03
CA LEU A 435 13.13 -12.77 8.29
C LEU A 435 14.56 -13.27 8.07
N LEU A 436 14.72 -14.37 7.32
CA LEU A 436 16.02 -14.96 7.05
C LEU A 436 16.99 -13.97 6.38
N ILE A 437 16.51 -13.24 5.37
CA ILE A 437 17.30 -12.23 4.65
C ILE A 437 17.69 -11.09 5.61
N ALA A 438 16.76 -10.59 6.41
CA ALA A 438 17.05 -9.54 7.40
C ALA A 438 18.09 -9.99 8.44
N GLN A 439 17.95 -11.22 8.96
CA GLN A 439 18.89 -11.81 9.94
C GLN A 439 20.28 -12.05 9.36
N LYS A 440 20.40 -12.35 8.06
CA LYS A 440 21.69 -12.46 7.36
C LYS A 440 22.30 -11.10 7.02
N LEU A 441 21.48 -10.11 6.68
CA LEU A 441 21.93 -8.77 6.31
C LEU A 441 22.41 -7.95 7.52
N ALA A 442 21.70 -8.01 8.65
CA ALA A 442 22.01 -7.19 9.82
C ALA A 442 23.45 -7.37 10.35
N PRO A 443 24.01 -8.58 10.50
CA PRO A 443 25.40 -8.78 10.89
C PRO A 443 26.41 -8.15 9.92
N LEU A 444 26.16 -8.22 8.61
CA LEU A 444 27.06 -7.63 7.60
C LEU A 444 27.09 -6.11 7.71
N LEU A 445 25.93 -5.48 7.93
CA LEU A 445 25.83 -4.03 8.15
C LEU A 445 26.49 -3.62 9.48
N ARG A 446 26.29 -4.39 10.56
CA ARG A 446 26.93 -4.16 11.86
C ARG A 446 28.46 -4.30 11.77
N GLN A 447 28.97 -5.28 11.01
CA GLN A 447 30.40 -5.45 10.78
C GLN A 447 31.04 -4.24 10.09
N ARG A 448 30.26 -3.50 9.29
CA ARG A 448 30.69 -2.24 8.67
C ARG A 448 30.58 -1.03 9.60
N GLY A 449 30.05 -1.20 10.81
CA GLY A 449 29.94 -0.15 11.82
C GLY A 449 28.55 0.48 11.95
N ALA A 450 27.55 0.02 11.20
CA ALA A 450 26.18 0.52 11.33
C ALA A 450 25.54 0.08 12.64
N THR A 451 24.68 0.94 13.21
CA THR A 451 23.70 0.51 14.22
C THR A 451 22.48 -0.04 13.50
N VAL A 452 22.12 -1.31 13.73
CA VAL A 452 21.05 -1.99 12.98
C VAL A 452 19.94 -2.49 13.90
N TYR A 453 18.73 -2.02 13.62
CA TYR A 453 17.48 -2.42 14.27
C TYR A 453 16.64 -3.30 13.34
N LEU A 454 15.89 -4.25 13.91
CA LEU A 454 14.88 -5.03 13.18
C LEU A 454 13.51 -4.79 13.80
N THR A 455 12.46 -4.66 12.97
CA THR A 455 11.08 -4.54 13.49
C THR A 455 10.57 -5.80 14.16
N ARG A 456 11.14 -6.95 13.78
CA ARG A 456 11.03 -8.25 14.45
C ARG A 456 12.29 -9.08 14.22
N GLU A 457 12.70 -9.83 15.24
CA GLU A 457 13.84 -10.74 15.18
C GLU A 457 13.42 -12.22 15.09
N THR A 458 12.13 -12.50 15.30
CA THR A 458 11.53 -13.84 15.30
C THR A 458 10.27 -13.86 14.41
N ASP A 459 9.65 -15.04 14.27
CA ASP A 459 8.34 -15.17 13.65
C ASP A 459 7.23 -14.76 14.63
N GLN A 460 6.89 -13.47 14.60
CA GLN A 460 5.86 -12.87 15.45
C GLN A 460 5.01 -11.87 14.67
N ASP A 461 3.78 -11.67 15.12
CA ASP A 461 2.90 -10.64 14.58
C ASP A 461 3.42 -9.25 14.98
N VAL A 462 3.61 -8.37 13.99
CA VAL A 462 3.88 -6.94 14.21
C VAL A 462 3.01 -6.14 13.25
N SER A 463 2.09 -5.34 13.81
CA SER A 463 1.17 -4.54 13.00
C SER A 463 1.91 -3.47 12.20
N LEU A 464 1.32 -3.05 11.08
CA LEU A 464 1.87 -1.95 10.28
C LEU A 464 2.02 -0.65 11.09
N GLN A 465 1.09 -0.37 12.01
CA GLN A 465 1.15 0.80 12.88
C GLN A 465 2.38 0.74 13.79
N GLU A 466 2.66 -0.44 14.37
CA GLU A 466 3.81 -0.60 15.26
C GLU A 466 5.14 -0.49 14.50
N ARG A 467 5.24 -1.07 13.30
CA ARG A 467 6.45 -0.91 12.45
C ARG A 467 6.74 0.55 12.14
N VAL A 468 5.70 1.32 11.77
CA VAL A 468 5.84 2.77 11.52
C VAL A 468 6.18 3.53 12.80
N ARG A 469 5.60 3.15 13.96
CA ARG A 469 5.95 3.73 15.26
C ARG A 469 7.44 3.55 15.58
N GLN A 470 7.98 2.36 15.36
CA GLN A 470 9.41 2.08 15.56
C GLN A 470 10.28 2.98 14.68
N ILE A 471 9.94 3.15 13.40
CA ILE A 471 10.66 4.06 12.48
C ILE A 471 10.61 5.51 13.00
N ASN A 472 9.41 5.99 13.37
CA ASN A 472 9.23 7.36 13.85
C ASN A 472 9.88 7.63 15.21
N THR A 473 10.05 6.60 16.04
CA THR A 473 10.69 6.71 17.36
C THR A 473 12.21 6.65 17.24
N LEU A 474 12.73 5.64 16.53
CA LEU A 474 14.17 5.43 16.36
C LEU A 474 14.80 6.46 15.43
N LYS A 475 14.02 6.99 14.46
CA LYS A 475 14.47 7.91 13.42
C LYS A 475 15.81 7.46 12.81
N PRO A 476 15.89 6.24 12.24
CA PRO A 476 17.14 5.75 11.65
C PRO A 476 17.58 6.67 10.49
N ALA A 477 18.82 6.53 10.02
CA ALA A 477 19.26 7.25 8.81
C ALA A 477 18.50 6.77 7.56
N ILE A 478 18.20 5.47 7.48
CA ILE A 478 17.29 4.88 6.49
C ILE A 478 16.46 3.75 7.11
N ALA A 479 15.30 3.49 6.52
CA ALA A 479 14.51 2.28 6.78
C ALA A 479 14.30 1.47 5.49
N VAL A 480 14.51 0.16 5.56
CA VAL A 480 14.42 -0.76 4.43
C VAL A 480 13.50 -1.92 4.80
N SER A 481 12.32 -1.97 4.17
CA SER A 481 11.39 -3.10 4.28
C SER A 481 11.73 -4.14 3.23
N ILE A 482 11.78 -5.41 3.65
CA ILE A 482 12.24 -6.56 2.86
C ILE A 482 11.06 -7.47 2.61
N HIS A 483 10.76 -7.67 1.33
CA HIS A 483 9.64 -8.46 0.82
C HIS A 483 10.01 -9.31 -0.40
N TYR A 484 9.14 -10.27 -0.73
CA TYR A 484 9.14 -10.97 -2.01
C TYR A 484 7.74 -10.99 -2.62
N ASN A 485 7.67 -10.73 -3.91
CA ASN A 485 6.48 -10.26 -4.56
C ASN A 485 5.51 -11.40 -4.92
N SER A 486 4.28 -11.01 -5.23
CA SER A 486 3.22 -11.84 -5.80
C SER A 486 2.40 -11.01 -6.78
N LEU A 487 1.38 -11.60 -7.38
CA LEU A 487 0.48 -10.93 -8.30
C LEU A 487 -0.97 -11.09 -7.83
N PRO A 488 -1.83 -10.08 -8.09
CA PRO A 488 -3.26 -10.26 -7.96
C PRO A 488 -3.78 -11.26 -9.01
N ASP A 489 -5.02 -11.71 -8.81
CA ASP A 489 -5.74 -12.46 -9.83
C ASP A 489 -5.73 -11.74 -11.19
N GLY A 490 -5.71 -12.52 -12.27
CA GLY A 490 -5.51 -12.01 -13.62
C GLY A 490 -4.04 -11.79 -14.01
N GLY A 491 -3.10 -11.86 -13.06
CA GLY A 491 -1.66 -11.80 -13.33
C GLY A 491 -1.09 -13.05 -14.02
N ASN A 492 0.12 -12.91 -14.58
CA ASN A 492 0.87 -14.01 -15.21
C ASN A 492 2.17 -14.30 -14.44
N PRO A 493 2.18 -15.27 -13.51
CA PRO A 493 3.36 -15.57 -12.69
C PRO A 493 4.54 -16.13 -13.48
N ILE A 494 4.30 -16.69 -14.67
CA ILE A 494 5.36 -17.27 -15.51
C ILE A 494 6.19 -16.16 -16.18
N LYS A 495 5.50 -15.10 -16.63
CA LYS A 495 6.13 -13.98 -17.34
C LYS A 495 6.62 -12.86 -16.43
N THR A 496 6.16 -12.82 -15.19
CA THR A 496 6.56 -11.80 -14.22
C THR A 496 7.70 -12.31 -13.35
N LYS A 497 8.79 -11.52 -13.32
CA LYS A 497 9.96 -11.78 -12.52
C LYS A 497 10.79 -10.52 -12.29
N GLY A 498 11.69 -10.57 -11.31
CA GLY A 498 12.70 -9.54 -11.10
C GLY A 498 12.55 -8.76 -9.81
N LEU A 499 13.47 -7.81 -9.62
CA LEU A 499 13.57 -6.99 -8.42
C LEU A 499 12.82 -5.66 -8.62
N SER A 500 12.13 -5.20 -7.58
CA SER A 500 11.52 -3.86 -7.58
C SER A 500 11.74 -3.13 -6.28
N ALA A 501 11.62 -1.80 -6.33
CA ALA A 501 11.63 -0.94 -5.16
C ALA A 501 10.43 0.01 -5.17
N PHE A 502 9.96 0.33 -3.97
CA PHE A 502 8.83 1.20 -3.72
C PHE A 502 9.23 2.34 -2.80
N TRP A 503 8.79 3.54 -3.17
CA TRP A 503 8.99 4.77 -2.38
C TRP A 503 7.68 5.56 -2.33
N TYR A 504 7.60 6.53 -1.41
CA TYR A 504 6.42 7.41 -1.26
C TYR A 504 6.84 8.87 -1.07
N GLN A 505 7.76 9.11 -0.15
CA GLN A 505 8.32 10.44 0.09
C GLN A 505 9.42 10.73 -0.94
N PRO A 506 9.49 11.94 -1.54
CA PRO A 506 10.54 12.31 -2.49
C PRO A 506 11.97 12.04 -1.98
N GLN A 507 12.21 12.28 -0.68
CA GLN A 507 13.51 12.01 -0.03
C GLN A 507 14.00 10.55 -0.11
N ALA A 508 13.11 9.60 -0.44
CA ALA A 508 13.42 8.17 -0.55
C ALA A 508 13.51 7.68 -2.01
N GLU A 509 13.15 8.49 -3.00
CA GLU A 509 13.15 8.09 -4.42
C GLU A 509 14.55 7.71 -4.91
N ASN A 510 15.55 8.53 -4.55
CA ASN A 510 16.95 8.25 -4.90
C ASN A 510 17.43 6.92 -4.30
N LEU A 511 17.17 6.68 -3.01
CA LEU A 511 17.50 5.43 -2.33
C LEU A 511 16.85 4.21 -3.00
N ALA A 512 15.55 4.30 -3.32
CA ALA A 512 14.82 3.21 -3.98
C ALA A 512 15.41 2.92 -5.36
N THR A 513 15.61 3.96 -6.16
CA THR A 513 16.16 3.87 -7.52
C THR A 513 17.58 3.29 -7.51
N PHE A 514 18.41 3.79 -6.60
CA PHE A 514 19.79 3.35 -6.47
C PHE A 514 19.88 1.87 -6.07
N LEU A 515 19.22 1.47 -4.99
CA LEU A 515 19.29 0.09 -4.50
C LEU A 515 18.73 -0.89 -5.53
N GLN A 516 17.60 -0.58 -6.16
CA GLN A 516 17.02 -1.44 -7.19
C GLN A 516 17.97 -1.64 -8.37
N THR A 517 18.50 -0.54 -8.91
CA THR A 517 19.42 -0.57 -10.07
C THR A 517 20.72 -1.30 -9.71
N TYR A 518 21.25 -1.03 -8.50
CA TYR A 518 22.46 -1.66 -8.00
C TYR A 518 22.29 -3.19 -7.92
N LEU A 519 21.20 -3.65 -7.30
CA LEU A 519 20.93 -5.08 -7.13
C LEU A 519 20.67 -5.79 -8.46
N VAL A 520 19.88 -5.18 -9.36
CA VAL A 520 19.63 -5.70 -10.72
C VAL A 520 20.95 -5.97 -11.44
N LYS A 521 21.86 -4.99 -11.44
CA LYS A 521 23.16 -5.11 -12.10
C LYS A 521 24.07 -6.10 -11.39
N LYS A 522 24.21 -5.99 -10.06
CA LYS A 522 25.15 -6.80 -9.25
C LYS A 522 24.79 -8.28 -9.26
N LEU A 523 23.49 -8.61 -9.30
CA LEU A 523 22.99 -9.98 -9.25
C LEU A 523 22.63 -10.53 -10.64
N ASN A 524 22.76 -9.72 -11.70
CA ASN A 524 22.31 -10.06 -13.06
C ASN A 524 20.86 -10.58 -13.08
N ARG A 525 19.96 -9.85 -12.42
CA ARG A 525 18.54 -10.19 -12.29
C ARG A 525 17.68 -9.24 -13.13
N PRO A 526 16.50 -9.67 -13.61
CA PRO A 526 15.56 -8.78 -14.27
C PRO A 526 15.12 -7.64 -13.34
N SER A 527 14.86 -6.47 -13.93
CA SER A 527 14.16 -5.38 -13.27
C SER A 527 12.65 -5.60 -13.41
N TYR A 528 11.91 -5.52 -12.30
CA TYR A 528 10.45 -5.41 -12.33
C TYR A 528 10.00 -3.95 -12.29
N GLY A 529 10.79 -3.05 -11.71
CA GLY A 529 10.57 -1.62 -11.80
C GLY A 529 10.82 -0.87 -10.49
N ILE A 530 10.64 0.44 -10.55
CA ILE A 530 10.68 1.35 -9.41
C ILE A 530 9.35 2.09 -9.39
N TYR A 531 8.65 2.07 -8.26
CA TYR A 531 7.28 2.54 -8.17
C TYR A 531 7.08 3.52 -7.02
N TRP A 532 6.37 4.61 -7.30
CA TRP A 532 5.72 5.37 -6.23
C TRP A 532 4.51 4.58 -5.72
N ASN A 533 4.40 4.36 -4.41
CA ASN A 533 3.26 3.63 -3.85
C ASN A 533 2.98 4.00 -2.39
N ASN A 534 1.69 4.05 -2.04
CA ASN A 534 1.20 4.38 -0.70
C ASN A 534 1.29 3.17 0.26
N LEU A 535 2.48 2.55 0.35
CA LEU A 535 2.76 1.43 1.26
C LEU A 535 3.14 1.95 2.65
N ALA A 536 2.68 1.26 3.70
CA ALA A 536 2.87 1.71 5.08
C ALA A 536 4.32 1.96 5.46
N LEU A 537 5.23 1.13 4.95
CA LEU A 537 6.65 1.21 5.22
C LEU A 537 7.40 2.13 4.25
N ALA A 538 6.77 2.62 3.19
CA ALA A 538 7.34 3.68 2.34
C ALA A 538 6.91 5.08 2.79
N ARG A 539 5.76 5.17 3.50
CA ARG A 539 5.17 6.43 3.99
C ARG A 539 5.97 7.25 5.02
N PRO A 540 6.79 6.68 5.91
CA PRO A 540 7.43 7.47 6.98
C PRO A 540 8.16 8.69 6.41
N HIS A 541 7.84 9.87 6.93
CA HIS A 541 8.46 11.14 6.54
C HIS A 541 9.67 11.50 7.41
N THR A 542 9.81 10.85 8.57
CA THR A 542 10.89 11.07 9.54
C THR A 542 12.26 10.56 9.08
N THR A 543 12.31 9.75 8.01
CA THR A 543 13.53 9.19 7.40
C THR A 543 13.26 8.78 5.95
N PRO A 544 14.27 8.71 5.07
CA PRO A 544 14.16 7.95 3.82
C PRO A 544 13.77 6.50 4.13
N SER A 545 12.66 6.04 3.55
CA SER A 545 12.07 4.74 3.83
C SER A 545 11.62 4.08 2.53
N VAL A 546 12.12 2.88 2.26
CA VAL A 546 11.85 2.14 1.01
C VAL A 546 11.38 0.73 1.31
N LEU A 547 10.60 0.16 0.39
CA LEU A 547 10.28 -1.27 0.40
C LEU A 547 10.90 -1.92 -0.83
N LEU A 548 11.62 -3.01 -0.62
CA LEU A 548 12.27 -3.79 -1.66
C LEU A 548 11.54 -5.12 -1.82
N GLU A 549 11.18 -5.42 -3.06
CA GLU A 549 10.68 -6.72 -3.49
C GLU A 549 11.83 -7.45 -4.18
N LEU A 550 12.35 -8.50 -3.53
CA LEU A 550 13.62 -9.12 -3.90
C LEU A 550 13.48 -10.33 -4.85
N GLY A 551 12.34 -10.41 -5.56
CA GLY A 551 11.95 -11.49 -6.49
C GLY A 551 10.50 -11.92 -6.24
N PHE A 552 9.91 -12.77 -7.10
CA PHE A 552 8.54 -13.26 -6.91
C PHE A 552 8.49 -14.65 -6.28
N MET A 553 7.72 -14.80 -5.20
CA MET A 553 7.48 -16.09 -4.55
C MET A 553 6.71 -17.06 -5.47
N ILE A 554 5.85 -16.52 -6.33
CA ILE A 554 4.90 -17.29 -7.14
C ILE A 554 5.47 -17.76 -8.49
N ASN A 555 6.63 -17.23 -8.91
CA ASN A 555 7.28 -17.66 -10.15
C ASN A 555 8.14 -18.90 -9.86
N PRO A 556 7.89 -20.07 -10.49
CA PRO A 556 8.61 -21.32 -10.19
C PRO A 556 10.13 -21.22 -10.30
N GLN A 557 10.63 -20.52 -11.31
CA GLN A 557 12.07 -20.37 -11.54
C GLN A 557 12.69 -19.36 -10.57
N GLU A 558 11.98 -18.27 -10.25
CA GLU A 558 12.47 -17.36 -9.22
C GLU A 558 12.44 -18.00 -7.85
N PHE A 559 11.42 -18.78 -7.53
CA PHE A 559 11.30 -19.42 -6.23
C PHE A 559 12.48 -20.37 -5.94
N GLU A 560 13.01 -21.07 -6.93
CA GLU A 560 14.26 -21.85 -6.80
C GLU A 560 15.46 -20.96 -6.44
N TRP A 561 15.59 -19.80 -7.09
CA TRP A 561 16.66 -18.84 -6.82
C TRP A 561 16.50 -18.21 -5.42
N VAL A 562 15.28 -17.75 -5.11
CA VAL A 562 14.88 -17.12 -3.85
C VAL A 562 15.16 -18.05 -2.66
N THR A 563 14.88 -19.35 -2.79
CA THR A 563 15.10 -20.33 -1.72
C THR A 563 16.50 -20.97 -1.70
N ASN A 564 17.36 -20.64 -2.66
CA ASN A 564 18.73 -21.15 -2.70
C ASN A 564 19.65 -20.40 -1.72
N SER A 565 20.24 -21.12 -0.77
CA SER A 565 21.12 -20.53 0.27
C SER A 565 22.32 -19.77 -0.31
N GLN A 566 22.93 -20.22 -1.40
CA GLN A 566 24.09 -19.53 -1.99
C GLN A 566 23.68 -18.22 -2.65
N GLU A 567 22.51 -18.21 -3.29
CA GLU A 567 21.95 -17.01 -3.92
C GLU A 567 21.47 -16.00 -2.88
N GLN A 568 20.88 -16.47 -1.77
CA GLN A 568 20.57 -15.62 -0.61
C GLN A 568 21.83 -14.95 -0.04
N ASP A 569 22.93 -15.69 0.09
CA ASP A 569 24.21 -15.13 0.58
C ASP A 569 24.80 -14.10 -0.40
N LYS A 570 24.64 -14.30 -1.72
CA LYS A 570 25.02 -13.29 -2.73
C LYS A 570 24.13 -12.04 -2.63
N LEU A 571 22.82 -12.23 -2.48
CA LEU A 571 21.83 -11.16 -2.33
C LEU A 571 22.12 -10.28 -1.11
N VAL A 572 22.35 -10.87 0.07
CA VAL A 572 22.62 -10.08 1.30
C VAL A 572 23.94 -9.33 1.24
N ARG A 573 24.98 -9.88 0.60
CA ARG A 573 26.23 -9.16 0.34
C ARG A 573 25.99 -7.99 -0.63
N ALA A 574 25.24 -8.21 -1.71
CA ALA A 574 24.89 -7.16 -2.65
C ALA A 574 24.04 -6.05 -2.01
N LEU A 575 23.11 -6.40 -1.12
CA LEU A 575 22.33 -5.44 -0.33
C LEU A 575 23.22 -4.61 0.58
N ALA A 576 24.10 -5.26 1.35
CA ALA A 576 25.04 -4.56 2.20
C ALA A 576 25.92 -3.62 1.36
N ASP A 577 26.52 -4.12 0.27
CA ASP A 577 27.38 -3.33 -0.64
C ASP A 577 26.64 -2.14 -1.23
N GLY A 578 25.40 -2.34 -1.67
CA GLY A 578 24.54 -1.29 -2.20
C GLY A 578 24.25 -0.22 -1.16
N ILE A 579 23.84 -0.61 0.05
CA ILE A 579 23.58 0.35 1.14
C ILE A 579 24.84 1.14 1.47
N THR A 580 25.99 0.49 1.62
CA THR A 580 27.28 1.16 1.87
C THR A 580 27.64 2.13 0.75
N ALA A 581 27.48 1.71 -0.51
CA ALA A 581 27.76 2.55 -1.66
C ALA A 581 26.83 3.78 -1.75
N TRP A 582 25.54 3.62 -1.41
CA TRP A 582 24.57 4.73 -1.43
C TRP A 582 24.97 5.87 -0.48
N PHE A 583 25.39 5.55 0.74
CA PHE A 583 25.83 6.57 1.71
C PHE A 583 27.06 7.34 1.24
N HIS A 584 27.92 6.76 0.39
CA HIS A 584 29.16 7.39 -0.08
C HIS A 584 29.07 7.91 -1.51
N GLN A 585 27.86 8.05 -2.05
CA GLN A 585 27.70 8.70 -3.34
C GLN A 585 28.06 10.20 -3.23
N PRO A 586 28.67 10.79 -4.26
CA PRO A 586 28.79 12.24 -4.34
C PRO A 586 27.39 12.86 -4.26
N SER A 587 27.23 13.80 -3.32
CA SER A 587 25.99 14.56 -3.09
C SER A 587 25.63 15.48 -4.23
#